data_AF-B3SEM1-F1
#
_entry.id   AF-B3SEM1-F1
#
_cell.length_a   1.000
_cell.length_b   1.000
_cell.length_c   1.000
_cell.angle_alpha   90.00
_cell.angle_beta   90.00
_cell.angle_gamma   90.00
#
_symmetry.space_group_name_H-M   'P 1'
#
loop_
_entity.id
_entity.type
_entity.pdbx_description
1 polymer ?
#
loop_
_entity_poly.entity_id
_entity_poly.type
_entity_poly.pdbx_seq_one_letter_code
_entity_poly.pdbx_strand_id
1 'polypeptide(L)'
;MDNKIRVILGALNQENDKVLLNEVYQLLKYGVEVRDDSVDAIQASWYVLTAEVAFERGYRALAKDCLEMFFRKSPPEDQFLGRGYLCQAQLHAPVSKKDTENLEVAVSYITRAINFARKTTSYLLEVLSAIFNSWPQTPLSKSLHNIVKALDDIDDKDYEWRTKLLIALIECHIDAGRREDAINVAQVAASFTKSHIPDTFKDIFELQIVHRLADPQKLVKDAKLAINLNILYRMKRLRL
;
A
#
# COMPACT_ATOMS: atom_id res chain seq x y z
N MET A 1 16.45 -19.23 20.88
CA MET A 1 15.96 -17.86 21.21
C MET A 1 14.53 -17.62 20.71
N ASP A 2 14.17 -18.21 19.58
CA ASP A 2 12.90 -18.05 18.86
C ASP A 2 11.65 -18.32 19.68
N ASN A 3 11.63 -19.37 20.52
CA ASN A 3 10.49 -19.64 21.40
C ASN A 3 10.26 -18.51 22.42
N LYS A 4 11.32 -17.85 22.90
CA LYS A 4 11.20 -16.73 23.84
C LYS A 4 10.60 -15.51 23.15
N ILE A 5 11.04 -15.20 21.92
CA ILE A 5 10.51 -14.11 21.10
C ILE A 5 9.01 -14.36 20.80
N ARG A 6 8.66 -15.58 20.41
CA ARG A 6 7.26 -15.96 20.12
C ARG A 6 6.34 -15.78 21.32
N VAL A 7 6.77 -16.21 22.50
CA VAL A 7 5.99 -16.07 23.75
C VAL A 7 5.82 -14.59 24.12
N ILE A 8 6.87 -13.78 24.00
CA ILE A 8 6.81 -12.35 24.33
C ILE A 8 5.88 -11.60 23.37
N LEU A 9 5.99 -11.83 22.06
CA LEU A 9 5.12 -11.19 21.06
C LEU A 9 3.65 -11.63 21.22
N GLY A 10 3.40 -12.87 21.65
CA GLY A 10 2.05 -13.36 21.94
C GLY A 10 1.43 -12.81 23.23
N ALA A 11 2.24 -12.26 24.14
CA ALA A 11 1.81 -11.73 25.44
C ALA A 11 1.52 -10.21 25.43
N LEU A 12 1.61 -9.55 24.26
CA LEU A 12 1.42 -8.11 24.13
C LEU A 12 -0.04 -7.70 24.38
N ASN A 13 -0.27 -6.83 25.37
CA ASN A 13 -1.59 -6.44 25.86
C ASN A 13 -1.73 -4.94 26.20
N GLN A 14 -0.99 -4.06 25.48
CA GLN A 14 -0.99 -2.59 25.59
C GLN A 14 -0.30 -2.02 26.83
N GLU A 15 -0.53 -2.55 28.04
CA GLU A 15 0.06 -1.98 29.27
C GLU A 15 1.58 -2.18 29.37
N ASN A 16 2.10 -3.29 28.85
CA ASN A 16 3.52 -3.64 28.92
C ASN A 16 4.25 -3.68 27.57
N ASP A 17 3.59 -3.22 26.49
CA ASP A 17 4.09 -3.39 25.12
C ASP A 17 5.50 -2.82 24.94
N LYS A 18 5.79 -1.65 25.52
CA LYS A 18 7.11 -1.01 25.41
C LYS A 18 8.23 -1.84 26.03
N VAL A 19 7.99 -2.43 27.20
CA VAL A 19 8.99 -3.18 27.96
C VAL A 19 9.26 -4.51 27.27
N LEU A 20 8.19 -5.20 26.87
CA LEU A 20 8.24 -6.48 26.17
C LEU A 20 8.90 -6.36 24.79
N LEU A 21 8.53 -5.33 24.01
CA LEU A 21 9.17 -5.08 22.71
C LEU A 21 10.64 -4.70 22.84
N ASN A 22 11.01 -3.94 23.88
CA ASN A 22 12.41 -3.63 24.14
C ASN A 22 13.19 -4.88 24.55
N GLU A 23 12.61 -5.81 25.33
CA GLU A 23 13.25 -7.10 25.64
C GLU A 23 13.50 -7.92 24.37
N VAL A 24 12.51 -8.02 23.48
CA VAL A 24 12.68 -8.68 22.18
C VAL A 24 13.76 -7.99 21.35
N TYR A 25 13.76 -6.66 21.29
CA TYR A 25 14.78 -5.90 20.58
C TYR A 25 16.20 -6.16 21.12
N GLN A 26 16.40 -6.20 22.44
CA GLN A 26 17.70 -6.53 23.02
C GLN A 26 18.14 -7.96 22.69
N LEU A 27 17.20 -8.93 22.68
CA LEU A 27 17.50 -10.31 22.27
C LEU A 27 17.92 -10.38 20.80
N LEU A 28 17.23 -9.64 19.92
CA LEU A 28 17.57 -9.56 18.50
C LEU A 28 18.95 -8.91 18.30
N LYS A 29 19.24 -7.82 19.01
CA LYS A 29 20.52 -7.12 18.95
C LYS A 29 21.68 -7.97 19.47
N TYR A 30 21.49 -8.67 20.59
CA TYR A 30 22.48 -9.57 21.16
C TYR A 30 22.84 -10.70 20.19
N GLY A 31 21.85 -11.26 19.47
CA GLY A 31 22.11 -12.24 18.41
C GLY A 31 22.73 -11.67 17.12
N VAL A 32 22.93 -10.35 17.02
CA VAL A 32 23.78 -9.72 15.97
C VAL A 32 25.23 -9.63 16.45
N GLU A 33 25.44 -9.36 17.74
CA GLU A 33 26.77 -9.16 18.35
C GLU A 33 27.49 -10.48 18.66
N VAL A 34 26.77 -11.51 19.09
CA VAL A 34 27.32 -12.85 19.34
C VAL A 34 27.37 -13.64 18.03
N ARG A 35 28.47 -13.49 17.30
CA ARG A 35 28.84 -14.35 16.16
C ARG A 35 29.44 -15.67 16.66
N ASP A 36 28.63 -16.51 17.27
CA ASP A 36 29.06 -17.86 17.59
C ASP A 36 28.25 -18.85 16.76
N ASP A 37 28.92 -19.62 15.91
CA ASP A 37 28.31 -20.61 15.01
C ASP A 37 27.59 -21.75 15.79
N SER A 38 27.72 -21.76 17.12
CA SER A 38 27.04 -22.67 18.05
C SER A 38 25.68 -22.18 18.57
N VAL A 39 25.28 -20.94 18.26
CA VAL A 39 24.00 -20.36 18.72
C VAL A 39 23.03 -20.35 17.55
N ASP A 40 21.90 -21.05 17.67
CA ASP A 40 20.83 -21.09 16.67
C ASP A 40 20.62 -19.70 16.06
N ALA A 41 21.02 -19.55 14.79
CA ALA A 41 20.96 -18.28 14.10
C ALA A 41 19.53 -17.75 14.15
N ILE A 42 19.34 -16.57 14.76
CA ILE A 42 18.02 -15.95 14.87
C ILE A 42 17.41 -15.84 13.47
N GLN A 43 16.24 -16.45 13.28
CA GLN A 43 15.57 -16.43 11.98
C GLN A 43 15.31 -14.99 11.53
N ALA A 44 15.64 -14.67 10.28
CA ALA A 44 15.50 -13.33 9.72
C ALA A 44 14.06 -12.79 9.80
N SER A 45 13.07 -13.69 9.82
CA SER A 45 11.65 -13.38 10.01
C SER A 45 11.35 -12.61 11.30
N TRP A 46 12.08 -12.86 12.40
CA TRP A 46 11.81 -12.22 13.69
C TRP A 46 12.07 -10.73 13.68
N TYR A 47 13.03 -10.25 12.87
CA TYR A 47 13.28 -8.82 12.71
C TYR A 47 12.07 -8.12 12.05
N VAL A 48 11.51 -8.75 11.02
CA VAL A 48 10.35 -8.20 10.28
C VAL A 48 9.10 -8.25 11.14
N LEU A 49 8.81 -9.39 11.79
CA LEU A 49 7.65 -9.53 12.68
C LEU A 49 7.71 -8.56 13.86
N THR A 50 8.88 -8.37 14.46
CA THR A 50 9.05 -7.40 15.56
C THR A 50 8.87 -5.98 15.05
N ALA A 51 9.34 -5.67 13.85
CA ALA A 51 9.16 -4.35 13.26
C ALA A 51 7.70 -4.01 12.96
N GLU A 52 6.93 -4.95 12.41
CA GLU A 52 5.51 -4.76 12.12
C GLU A 52 4.71 -4.53 13.41
N VAL A 53 4.92 -5.35 14.42
CA VAL A 53 4.25 -5.20 15.72
C VAL A 53 4.66 -3.88 16.39
N ALA A 54 5.94 -3.52 16.34
CA ALA A 54 6.40 -2.24 16.87
C ALA A 54 5.78 -1.05 16.12
N PHE A 55 5.63 -1.16 14.80
CA PHE A 55 4.98 -0.15 13.97
C PHE A 55 3.50 0.02 14.33
N GLU A 56 2.74 -1.09 14.44
CA GLU A 56 1.33 -1.09 14.82
C GLU A 56 1.09 -0.44 16.19
N ARG A 57 2.02 -0.63 17.13
CA ARG A 57 1.96 -0.03 18.49
C ARG A 57 2.56 1.37 18.57
N GLY A 58 2.98 1.95 17.43
CA GLY A 58 3.49 3.32 17.35
C GLY A 58 4.98 3.49 17.70
N TYR A 59 5.70 2.42 17.99
CA TYR A 59 7.14 2.43 18.30
C TYR A 59 8.00 2.47 17.02
N ARG A 60 7.86 3.54 16.24
CA ARG A 60 8.50 3.70 14.92
C ARG A 60 10.03 3.58 14.93
N ALA A 61 10.69 4.10 15.97
CA ALA A 61 12.16 4.02 16.08
C ALA A 61 12.64 2.56 16.21
N LEU A 62 11.95 1.76 17.03
CA LEU A 62 12.26 0.34 17.22
C LEU A 62 12.01 -0.44 15.93
N ALA A 63 10.89 -0.17 15.25
CA ALA A 63 10.60 -0.77 13.95
C ALA A 63 11.68 -0.49 12.92
N LYS A 64 12.15 0.77 12.84
CA LYS A 64 13.22 1.17 11.92
C LYS A 64 14.51 0.41 12.20
N ASP A 65 14.97 0.37 13.45
CA ASP A 65 16.20 -0.32 13.83
C ASP A 65 16.12 -1.83 13.51
N CYS A 66 14.99 -2.48 13.80
CA CYS A 66 14.75 -3.89 13.46
C CYS A 66 14.88 -4.14 11.96
N LEU A 67 14.31 -3.28 11.12
CA LEU A 67 14.41 -3.41 9.67
C LEU A 67 15.81 -3.11 9.14
N GLU A 68 16.53 -2.14 9.72
CA GLU A 68 17.93 -1.92 9.38
C GLU A 68 18.78 -3.17 9.66
N MET A 69 18.55 -3.84 10.79
CA MET A 69 19.22 -5.11 11.11
C MET A 69 18.87 -6.22 10.11
N PHE A 70 17.61 -6.29 9.66
CA PHE A 70 17.16 -7.23 8.63
C PHE A 70 17.86 -7.02 7.29
N PHE A 71 17.87 -5.78 6.78
CA PHE A 71 18.46 -5.47 5.47
C PHE A 71 19.99 -5.53 5.45
N ARG A 72 20.66 -5.25 6.58
CA ARG A 72 22.12 -5.40 6.70
C ARG A 72 22.58 -6.85 6.54
N LYS A 73 21.75 -7.83 6.88
CA LYS A 73 22.09 -9.26 6.84
C LYS A 73 21.88 -9.91 5.46
N SER A 74 21.65 -9.14 4.39
CA SER A 74 21.28 -9.65 3.06
C SER A 74 20.13 -10.65 3.17
N PRO A 75 18.88 -10.16 3.31
CA PRO A 75 17.75 -10.99 3.68
C PRO A 75 17.50 -12.12 2.67
N PRO A 76 17.06 -13.31 3.15
CA PRO A 76 16.67 -14.39 2.26
C PRO A 76 15.53 -13.95 1.32
N GLU A 77 15.51 -14.47 0.08
CA GLU A 77 14.42 -14.23 -0.87
C GLU A 77 13.14 -15.00 -0.49
N ASP A 78 12.59 -14.72 0.69
CA ASP A 78 11.37 -15.31 1.23
C ASP A 78 10.25 -14.26 1.39
N GLN A 79 9.07 -14.70 1.83
CA GLN A 79 7.92 -13.81 2.05
C GLN A 79 8.21 -12.63 3.00
N PHE A 80 9.21 -12.74 3.89
CA PHE A 80 9.56 -11.68 4.84
C PHE A 80 10.36 -10.57 4.18
N LEU A 81 11.00 -10.81 3.03
CA LEU A 81 11.64 -9.75 2.24
C LEU A 81 10.62 -8.74 1.74
N GLY A 82 9.51 -9.22 1.16
CA GLY A 82 8.39 -8.38 0.76
C GLY A 82 7.80 -7.60 1.94
N ARG A 83 7.65 -8.25 3.10
CA ARG A 83 7.08 -7.65 4.32
C ARG A 83 8.00 -6.59 4.91
N GLY A 84 9.30 -6.82 4.86
CA GLY A 84 10.30 -5.82 5.23
C GLY A 84 10.22 -4.57 4.34
N TYR A 85 10.05 -4.74 3.03
CA TYR A 85 9.87 -3.59 2.12
C TYR A 85 8.57 -2.82 2.40
N LEU A 86 7.48 -3.51 2.70
CA LEU A 86 6.24 -2.85 3.14
C LEU A 86 6.40 -2.05 4.41
N CYS A 87 6.98 -2.67 5.44
CA CYS A 87 7.15 -2.01 6.73
C CYS A 87 8.04 -0.76 6.60
N GLN A 88 9.07 -0.81 5.74
CA GLN A 88 9.84 0.38 5.36
C GLN A 88 8.99 1.44 4.66
N ALA A 89 8.17 1.06 3.69
CA ALA A 89 7.27 1.99 3.03
C ALA A 89 6.30 2.68 4.01
N GLN A 90 5.77 1.94 4.98
CA GLN A 90 4.86 2.47 6.00
C GLN A 90 5.57 3.40 7.01
N LEU A 91 6.82 3.12 7.35
CA LEU A 91 7.65 4.01 8.17
C LEU A 91 7.92 5.34 7.47
N HIS A 92 8.13 5.29 6.16
CA HIS A 92 8.33 6.44 5.28
C HIS A 92 7.02 6.99 4.69
N ALA A 93 5.86 6.58 5.20
CA ALA A 93 4.60 7.16 4.78
C ALA A 93 4.58 8.67 5.12
N PRO A 94 4.35 9.56 4.14
CA PRO A 94 4.39 11.00 4.33
C PRO A 94 3.28 11.41 5.26
N VAL A 95 3.61 12.29 6.20
CA VAL A 95 2.65 12.80 7.18
C VAL A 95 1.88 14.00 6.61
N SER A 96 2.36 14.58 5.49
CA SER A 96 1.81 15.79 4.88
C SER A 96 1.97 15.81 3.36
N LYS A 97 1.10 16.55 2.65
CA LYS A 97 1.19 16.80 1.20
C LYS A 97 2.52 17.42 0.75
N LYS A 98 3.29 18.02 1.68
CA LYS A 98 4.59 18.64 1.40
C LYS A 98 5.78 17.70 1.59
N ASP A 99 5.55 16.52 2.15
CA ASP A 99 6.62 15.56 2.48
C ASP A 99 6.95 14.69 1.25
N THR A 100 7.56 15.32 0.24
CA THR A 100 7.85 14.68 -1.05
C THR A 100 9.01 13.70 -0.98
N GLU A 101 9.96 13.89 -0.07
CA GLU A 101 11.15 13.05 0.07
C GLU A 101 10.80 11.68 0.67
N ASN A 102 10.10 11.64 1.81
CA ASN A 102 9.65 10.38 2.40
C ASN A 102 8.69 9.64 1.47
N LEU A 103 7.87 10.40 0.74
CA LEU A 103 7.01 9.90 -0.31
C LEU A 103 7.79 9.11 -1.38
N GLU A 104 8.85 9.68 -1.95
CA GLU A 104 9.64 9.00 -2.99
C GLU A 104 10.33 7.74 -2.45
N VAL A 105 10.85 7.81 -1.22
CA VAL A 105 11.49 6.67 -0.54
C VAL A 105 10.48 5.53 -0.35
N ALA A 106 9.31 5.83 0.19
CA ALA A 106 8.30 4.80 0.41
C ALA A 106 7.78 4.20 -0.91
N VAL A 107 7.60 5.01 -1.95
CA VAL A 107 7.25 4.51 -3.30
C VAL A 107 8.30 3.56 -3.84
N SER A 108 9.60 3.87 -3.64
CA SER A 108 10.68 2.98 -4.05
C SER A 108 10.56 1.61 -3.38
N TYR A 109 10.28 1.59 -2.07
CA TYR A 109 10.07 0.35 -1.32
C TYR A 109 8.81 -0.39 -1.72
N ILE A 110 7.70 0.31 -1.98
CA ILE A 110 6.46 -0.28 -2.51
C ILE A 110 6.73 -0.96 -3.86
N THR A 111 7.45 -0.27 -4.75
CA THR A 111 7.80 -0.81 -6.07
C THR A 111 8.65 -2.08 -5.94
N ARG A 112 9.58 -2.12 -4.98
CA ARG A 112 10.37 -3.33 -4.68
C ARG A 112 9.51 -4.46 -4.12
N ALA A 113 8.59 -4.15 -3.21
CA ALA A 113 7.64 -5.12 -2.64
C ALA A 113 6.75 -5.72 -3.73
N ILE A 114 6.22 -4.90 -4.63
CA ILE A 114 5.42 -5.36 -5.78
C ILE A 114 6.27 -6.23 -6.70
N ASN A 115 7.46 -5.79 -7.09
CA ASN A 115 8.36 -6.57 -7.95
C ASN A 115 8.74 -7.92 -7.34
N PHE A 116 8.87 -7.99 -6.02
CA PHE A 116 9.05 -9.25 -5.31
C PHE A 116 7.77 -10.10 -5.33
N ALA A 117 6.63 -9.50 -5.03
CA ALA A 117 5.32 -10.15 -5.02
C ALA A 117 4.86 -10.63 -6.40
N ARG A 118 5.42 -10.13 -7.51
CA ARG A 118 5.26 -10.71 -8.86
C ARG A 118 5.61 -12.19 -8.91
N LYS A 119 6.51 -12.66 -8.05
CA LYS A 119 6.88 -14.07 -7.91
C LYS A 119 5.90 -14.87 -7.02
N THR A 120 4.99 -14.21 -6.31
CA THR A 120 4.11 -14.82 -5.28
C THR A 120 2.76 -14.08 -5.19
N THR A 121 1.81 -14.47 -6.06
CA THR A 121 0.52 -13.79 -6.31
C THR A 121 -0.34 -13.48 -5.08
N SER A 122 -0.36 -14.35 -4.06
CA SER A 122 -1.19 -14.14 -2.85
C SER A 122 -0.68 -13.03 -1.94
N TYR A 123 0.60 -12.69 -2.02
CA TYR A 123 1.27 -11.72 -1.14
C TYR A 123 1.07 -10.26 -1.60
N LEU A 124 0.85 -10.06 -2.91
CA LEU A 124 0.62 -8.76 -3.53
C LEU A 124 -0.60 -8.01 -2.95
N LEU A 125 -1.64 -8.74 -2.56
CA LEU A 125 -2.89 -8.17 -2.04
C LEU A 125 -2.75 -7.66 -0.60
N GLU A 126 -2.04 -8.40 0.26
CA GLU A 126 -1.71 -7.95 1.62
C GLU A 126 -0.82 -6.71 1.59
N VAL A 127 0.17 -6.73 0.68
CA VAL A 127 1.09 -5.61 0.42
C VAL A 127 0.34 -4.34 0.08
N LEU A 128 -0.53 -4.42 -0.92
CA LEU A 128 -1.19 -3.23 -1.42
C LEU A 128 -2.25 -2.71 -0.44
N SER A 129 -2.99 -3.60 0.24
CA SER A 129 -3.96 -3.25 1.28
C SER A 129 -3.32 -2.47 2.44
N ALA A 130 -2.15 -2.89 2.90
CA ALA A 130 -1.41 -2.24 3.98
C ALA A 130 -0.89 -0.84 3.62
N ILE A 131 -0.58 -0.60 2.35
CA ILE A 131 -0.14 0.69 1.82
C ILE A 131 -1.30 1.70 1.81
N PHE A 132 -2.49 1.30 1.38
CA PHE A 132 -3.63 2.20 1.28
C PHE A 132 -4.15 2.67 2.64
N ASN A 133 -4.20 1.78 3.64
CA ASN A 133 -4.66 2.14 4.98
C ASN A 133 -3.73 3.10 5.73
N SER A 134 -2.46 3.20 5.32
CA SER A 134 -1.43 3.97 6.04
C SER A 134 -1.14 5.35 5.42
N TRP A 135 -1.68 5.67 4.24
CA TRP A 135 -1.21 6.81 3.46
C TRP A 135 -2.24 7.95 3.33
N PRO A 136 -1.89 9.21 3.67
CA PRO A 136 -2.77 10.35 3.43
C PRO A 136 -2.82 10.72 1.95
N GLN A 137 -4.01 11.01 1.43
CA GLN A 137 -4.34 11.41 0.05
C GLN A 137 -3.48 12.58 -0.51
N THR A 138 -2.21 12.33 -0.81
CA THR A 138 -1.22 13.29 -1.35
C THR A 138 -1.00 13.05 -2.85
N PRO A 139 -0.68 14.06 -3.68
CA PRO A 139 -0.62 13.93 -5.14
C PRO A 139 0.54 13.02 -5.60
N LEU A 140 0.24 11.73 -5.75
CA LEU A 140 1.15 10.60 -5.95
C LEU A 140 1.26 10.16 -7.42
N SER A 141 0.90 11.01 -8.37
CA SER A 141 0.45 10.51 -9.68
C SER A 141 1.50 9.75 -10.51
N LYS A 142 2.80 10.08 -10.41
CA LYS A 142 3.87 9.37 -11.13
C LYS A 142 4.13 7.98 -10.54
N SER A 143 4.09 7.90 -9.21
CA SER A 143 4.33 6.68 -8.44
C SER A 143 3.17 5.70 -8.57
N LEU A 144 1.93 6.20 -8.51
CA LEU A 144 0.73 5.41 -8.76
C LEU A 144 0.69 4.87 -10.20
N HIS A 145 1.14 5.64 -11.20
CA HIS A 145 1.27 5.14 -12.56
C HIS A 145 2.19 3.91 -12.66
N ASN A 146 3.34 3.95 -11.99
CA ASN A 146 4.27 2.83 -11.97
C ASN A 146 3.67 1.59 -11.28
N ILE A 147 2.91 1.80 -10.20
CA ILE A 147 2.22 0.73 -9.48
C ILE A 147 1.10 0.13 -10.33
N VAL A 148 0.24 0.95 -10.92
CA VAL A 148 -0.84 0.49 -11.82
C VAL A 148 -0.24 -0.29 -13.00
N LYS A 149 0.81 0.23 -13.63
CA LYS A 149 1.49 -0.48 -14.73
C LYS A 149 2.11 -1.81 -14.28
N ALA A 150 2.72 -1.85 -13.09
CA ALA A 150 3.25 -3.09 -12.54
C ALA A 150 2.14 -4.12 -12.25
N LEU A 151 0.93 -3.66 -11.92
CA LEU A 151 -0.26 -4.53 -11.80
C LEU A 151 -0.80 -4.97 -13.14
N ASP A 152 -0.72 -4.15 -14.19
CA ASP A 152 -1.10 -4.56 -15.55
C ASP A 152 -0.22 -5.71 -16.07
N ASP A 153 1.05 -5.73 -15.67
CA ASP A 153 2.03 -6.77 -16.05
C ASP A 153 1.88 -8.08 -15.25
N ILE A 154 1.09 -8.07 -14.17
CA ILE A 154 0.75 -9.25 -13.39
C ILE A 154 -0.65 -9.64 -13.85
N ASP A 155 -0.87 -10.90 -14.25
CA ASP A 155 -2.21 -11.42 -14.57
C ASP A 155 -3.04 -11.58 -13.27
N ASP A 156 -3.19 -10.47 -12.55
CA ASP A 156 -3.88 -10.37 -11.27
C ASP A 156 -5.39 -10.29 -11.53
N LYS A 157 -6.10 -11.25 -10.93
CA LYS A 157 -7.55 -11.38 -11.04
C LYS A 157 -8.29 -10.54 -10.00
N ASP A 158 -7.58 -9.88 -9.08
CA ASP A 158 -8.19 -8.94 -8.14
C ASP A 158 -8.39 -7.56 -8.79
N TYR A 159 -9.39 -7.51 -9.67
CA TYR A 159 -9.77 -6.30 -10.36
C TYR A 159 -10.34 -5.22 -9.40
N GLU A 160 -10.71 -5.57 -8.17
CA GLU A 160 -11.26 -4.63 -7.18
C GLU A 160 -10.15 -3.72 -6.69
N TRP A 161 -9.01 -4.31 -6.35
CA TRP A 161 -7.83 -3.57 -5.93
C TRP A 161 -7.33 -2.62 -7.01
N ARG A 162 -7.20 -3.12 -8.25
CA ARG A 162 -6.79 -2.30 -9.40
C ARG A 162 -7.73 -1.12 -9.63
N THR A 163 -9.03 -1.30 -9.42
CA THR A 163 -10.01 -0.21 -9.50
C THR A 163 -9.77 0.86 -8.43
N LYS A 164 -9.49 0.48 -7.18
CA LYS A 164 -9.19 1.42 -6.08
C LYS A 164 -7.93 2.25 -6.37
N LEU A 165 -6.89 1.64 -6.94
CA LEU A 165 -5.68 2.36 -7.33
C LEU A 165 -5.92 3.34 -8.49
N LEU A 166 -6.74 2.96 -9.47
CA LEU A 166 -7.12 3.84 -10.57
C LEU A 166 -7.91 5.05 -10.07
N ILE A 167 -8.82 4.86 -9.10
CA ILE A 167 -9.52 5.95 -8.40
C ILE A 167 -8.53 6.91 -7.74
N ALA A 168 -7.63 6.39 -6.90
CA ALA A 168 -6.63 7.19 -6.20
C ALA A 168 -5.73 7.96 -7.18
N LEU A 169 -5.38 7.34 -8.32
CA LEU A 169 -4.58 7.98 -9.36
C LEU A 169 -5.32 9.15 -10.02
N ILE A 170 -6.61 9.01 -10.30
CA ILE A 170 -7.46 10.09 -10.83
C ILE A 170 -7.49 11.26 -9.84
N GLU A 171 -7.77 11.00 -8.56
CA GLU A 171 -7.79 12.01 -7.50
C GLU A 171 -6.44 12.72 -7.37
N CYS A 172 -5.33 11.99 -7.44
CA CYS A 172 -3.98 12.57 -7.42
C CYS A 172 -3.72 13.51 -8.59
N HIS A 173 -4.22 13.20 -9.80
CA HIS A 173 -4.07 14.08 -10.95
C HIS A 173 -4.96 15.32 -10.85
N ILE A 174 -6.17 15.19 -10.30
CA ILE A 174 -7.05 16.33 -9.99
C ILE A 174 -6.37 17.26 -8.98
N ASP A 175 -5.90 16.73 -7.87
CA ASP A 175 -5.23 17.48 -6.79
C ASP A 175 -3.97 18.20 -7.29
N ALA A 176 -3.26 17.60 -8.25
CA ALA A 176 -2.08 18.19 -8.87
C ALA A 176 -2.40 19.17 -10.01
N GLY A 177 -3.67 19.41 -10.33
CA GLY A 177 -4.10 20.27 -11.45
C GLY A 177 -3.78 19.71 -12.84
N ARG A 178 -3.35 18.44 -12.96
CA ARG A 178 -3.04 17.76 -14.23
C ARG A 178 -4.31 17.18 -14.84
N ARG A 179 -5.14 18.05 -15.40
CA ARG A 179 -6.47 17.72 -15.91
C ARG A 179 -6.46 16.70 -17.04
N GLU A 180 -5.57 16.86 -18.02
CA GLU A 180 -5.49 15.95 -19.18
C GLU A 180 -5.13 14.52 -18.76
N ASP A 181 -4.18 14.37 -17.85
CA ASP A 181 -3.83 13.06 -17.29
C ASP A 181 -5.00 12.45 -16.51
N ALA A 182 -5.73 13.25 -15.71
CA ALA A 182 -6.91 12.77 -14.99
C ALA A 182 -7.99 12.26 -15.95
N ILE A 183 -8.20 12.93 -17.09
CA ILE A 183 -9.13 12.50 -18.14
C ILE A 183 -8.68 11.16 -18.73
N ASN A 184 -7.42 11.04 -19.11
CA ASN A 184 -6.88 9.81 -19.70
C ASN A 184 -7.02 8.62 -18.75
N VAL A 185 -6.59 8.77 -17.49
CA VAL A 185 -6.72 7.71 -16.48
C VAL A 185 -8.19 7.37 -16.22
N ALA A 186 -9.07 8.37 -16.13
CA ALA A 186 -10.51 8.13 -15.91
C ALA A 186 -11.17 7.37 -17.07
N GLN A 187 -10.72 7.58 -18.31
CA GLN A 187 -11.20 6.83 -19.47
C GLN A 187 -10.74 5.36 -19.45
N VAL A 188 -9.47 5.13 -19.12
CA VAL A 188 -8.92 3.78 -18.95
C VAL A 188 -9.66 3.05 -17.82
N ALA A 189 -9.83 3.70 -16.67
CA ALA A 189 -10.52 3.13 -15.52
C ALA A 189 -11.99 2.81 -15.80
N ALA A 190 -12.71 3.67 -16.52
CA ALA A 190 -14.07 3.42 -16.92
C ALA A 190 -14.20 2.22 -17.87
N SER A 191 -13.23 2.05 -18.78
CA SER A 191 -13.23 0.91 -19.71
C SER A 191 -12.91 -0.38 -18.98
N PHE A 192 -11.89 -0.36 -18.10
CA PHE A 192 -11.48 -1.48 -17.27
C PHE A 192 -12.60 -1.98 -16.34
N THR A 193 -13.22 -1.07 -15.57
CA THR A 193 -14.30 -1.43 -14.64
C THR A 193 -15.51 -2.01 -15.36
N LYS A 194 -15.94 -1.43 -16.48
CA LYS A 194 -17.05 -1.99 -17.29
C LYS A 194 -16.78 -3.42 -17.79
N SER A 195 -15.52 -3.76 -18.08
CA SER A 195 -15.15 -5.08 -18.57
C SER A 195 -14.97 -6.12 -17.46
N HIS A 196 -14.48 -5.71 -16.28
CA HIS A 196 -14.02 -6.64 -15.25
C HIS A 196 -14.85 -6.62 -13.96
N ILE A 197 -15.28 -5.46 -13.47
CA ILE A 197 -16.13 -5.29 -12.28
C ILE A 197 -17.15 -4.16 -12.51
N PRO A 198 -18.28 -4.45 -13.18
CA PRO A 198 -19.27 -3.43 -13.48
C PRO A 198 -19.89 -2.77 -12.24
N ASP A 199 -19.92 -3.47 -11.10
CA ASP A 199 -20.54 -2.98 -9.87
C ASP A 199 -19.81 -1.77 -9.25
N THR A 200 -18.50 -1.63 -9.49
CA THR A 200 -17.68 -0.51 -9.01
C THR A 200 -17.59 0.64 -10.02
N PHE A 201 -18.16 0.49 -11.23
CA PHE A 201 -18.16 1.53 -12.25
C PHE A 201 -18.82 2.83 -11.76
N LYS A 202 -19.80 2.73 -10.85
CA LYS A 202 -20.49 3.89 -10.25
C LYS A 202 -19.51 4.89 -9.61
N ASP A 203 -18.42 4.40 -9.01
CA ASP A 203 -17.45 5.23 -8.29
C ASP A 203 -16.59 6.04 -9.28
N ILE A 204 -16.16 5.41 -10.38
CA ILE A 204 -15.48 6.09 -11.50
C ILE A 204 -16.43 7.08 -12.18
N PHE A 205 -17.68 6.68 -12.41
CA PHE A 205 -18.69 7.51 -13.06
C PHE A 205 -18.98 8.78 -12.25
N GLU A 206 -19.04 8.68 -10.92
CA GLU A 206 -19.16 9.82 -10.02
C GLU A 206 -18.02 10.81 -10.21
N LEU A 207 -16.77 10.34 -10.17
CA LEU A 207 -15.58 11.18 -10.36
C LEU A 207 -15.59 11.88 -11.73
N GLN A 208 -16.00 11.17 -12.78
CA GLN A 208 -16.11 11.74 -14.12
C GLN A 208 -17.12 12.89 -14.20
N ILE A 209 -18.23 12.82 -13.45
CA ILE A 209 -19.23 13.89 -13.38
C ILE A 209 -18.70 15.06 -12.56
N VAL A 210 -18.29 14.79 -11.32
CA VAL A 210 -17.91 15.83 -10.34
C VAL A 210 -16.74 16.67 -10.85
N HIS A 211 -15.74 16.04 -11.46
CA HIS A 211 -14.54 16.73 -11.94
C HIS A 211 -14.57 17.05 -13.45
N ARG A 212 -15.68 16.72 -14.13
CA ARG A 212 -15.88 16.90 -15.58
C ARG A 212 -14.76 16.24 -16.40
N LEU A 213 -14.49 14.96 -16.12
CA LEU A 213 -13.39 14.19 -16.73
C LEU A 213 -13.81 13.38 -17.97
N ALA A 214 -15.05 13.52 -18.41
CA ALA A 214 -15.58 12.83 -19.58
C ALA A 214 -16.53 13.72 -20.38
N ASP A 215 -16.70 13.40 -21.66
CA ASP A 215 -17.66 14.07 -22.54
C ASP A 215 -19.08 13.96 -21.97
N PRO A 216 -19.79 15.08 -21.78
CA PRO A 216 -21.19 15.10 -21.34
C PRO A 216 -22.11 14.16 -22.15
N GLN A 217 -21.90 14.03 -23.46
CA GLN A 217 -22.72 13.15 -24.30
C GLN A 217 -22.48 11.67 -23.96
N LYS A 218 -21.22 11.30 -23.66
CA LYS A 218 -20.85 9.96 -23.23
C LYS A 218 -21.44 9.65 -21.85
N LEU A 219 -21.38 10.61 -20.92
CA LEU A 219 -21.97 10.47 -19.59
C LEU A 219 -23.50 10.27 -19.63
N VAL A 220 -24.20 10.96 -20.53
CA VAL A 220 -25.65 10.77 -20.73
C VAL A 220 -25.96 9.38 -21.29
N LYS A 221 -25.12 8.84 -22.19
CA LYS A 221 -25.27 7.47 -22.70
C LYS A 221 -25.06 6.45 -21.58
N ASP A 222 -24.00 6.61 -20.79
CA ASP A 222 -23.69 5.72 -19.67
C ASP A 222 -24.77 5.78 -18.57
N ALA A 223 -25.31 6.97 -18.28
CA ALA A 223 -26.42 7.16 -17.35
C ALA A 223 -27.72 6.43 -17.76
N LYS A 224 -27.88 6.07 -19.04
CA LYS A 224 -29.05 5.32 -19.52
C LYS A 224 -28.89 3.81 -19.35
N LEU A 225 -27.69 3.31 -19.08
CA LEU A 225 -27.41 1.89 -18.94
C LEU A 225 -28.00 1.31 -17.64
N ALA A 226 -28.14 2.12 -16.59
CA ALA A 226 -28.73 1.69 -15.32
C ALA A 226 -29.45 2.85 -14.61
N ILE A 227 -30.54 2.52 -13.90
CA ILE A 227 -31.34 3.49 -13.14
C ILE A 227 -30.49 4.19 -12.08
N ASN A 228 -29.63 3.45 -11.37
CA ASN A 228 -28.76 3.99 -10.33
C ASN A 228 -27.78 5.04 -10.89
N LEU A 229 -27.21 4.80 -12.07
CA LEU A 229 -26.33 5.75 -12.75
C LEU A 229 -27.10 7.00 -13.21
N ASN A 230 -28.35 6.84 -13.64
CA ASN A 230 -29.21 7.97 -14.01
C ASN A 230 -29.49 8.89 -12.82
N ILE A 231 -29.85 8.30 -11.68
CA ILE A 231 -30.09 9.04 -10.43
C ILE A 231 -28.82 9.76 -10.01
N LEU A 232 -27.67 9.07 -10.01
CA LEU A 232 -26.37 9.64 -9.66
C LEU A 232 -26.00 10.82 -10.56
N TYR A 233 -26.15 10.66 -11.89
CA TYR A 233 -25.90 11.71 -12.88
C TYR A 233 -26.76 12.96 -12.61
N ARG A 234 -28.07 12.78 -12.38
CA ARG A 234 -28.96 13.91 -12.07
C ARG A 234 -28.61 14.58 -10.75
N MET A 235 -28.36 13.80 -9.69
CA MET A 235 -28.01 14.33 -8.37
C MET A 235 -26.72 15.16 -8.39
N LYS A 236 -25.67 14.65 -9.03
CA LYS A 236 -24.35 15.31 -9.03
C LYS A 236 -24.34 16.53 -9.95
N ARG A 237 -25.08 16.50 -11.08
CA ARG A 237 -25.19 17.65 -11.99
C ARG A 237 -25.99 18.81 -11.39
N LEU A 238 -26.93 18.55 -10.48
CA LEU A 238 -27.66 19.60 -9.75
C LEU A 238 -26.83 20.28 -8.66
N ARG A 239 -25.70 19.68 -8.26
CA ARG A 239 -24.77 20.21 -7.24
C ARG A 239 -23.54 20.91 -7.84
N LEU A 240 -23.45 21.00 -9.16
CA LEU A 240 -22.38 21.64 -9.94
C LEU A 240 -22.88 22.95 -10.55
#